data_AF-A0A3L7T7Z3-F1
#
_entry.id   AF-A0A3L7T7Z3-F1
#
_cell.length_a   1.000
_cell.length_b   1.000
_cell.length_c   1.000
_cell.angle_alpha   90.00
_cell.angle_beta   90.00
_cell.angle_gamma   90.00
#
_symmetry.space_group_name_H-M   'P 1'
#
loop_
_entity.id
_entity.type
_entity.pdbx_description
1 polymer ?
#
loop_
_entity_poly.entity_id
_entity_poly.type
_entity_poly.pdbx_seq_one_letter_code
_entity_poly.pdbx_strand_id
1 'polypeptide(L)'
;MHTQSRRRGFTILELLIVIGILLAIGSLVAVNVLGASEKADLKLARAQLQAFEGALEQFRVEMKRWPTEEEGLAVLWSKEALASDEDQARYGGPYLKEPKPKDAWGNVWVFRVPSTILEGANFDIVSNGPDGQEGTEDDVSNQDSRKEAAGDEFGEFSGGGGGSTGTSGASGG
;
A
#
# COMPACT_ATOMS: atom_id res chain seq x y z
N MET A 1 42.13 -60.12 -32.99
CA MET A 1 40.64 -60.07 -33.03
C MET A 1 40.20 -58.69 -32.59
N HIS A 2 39.83 -57.80 -33.52
CA HIS A 2 39.34 -56.46 -33.18
C HIS A 2 37.82 -56.48 -33.18
N THR A 3 37.22 -56.43 -32.00
CA THR A 3 35.77 -56.26 -31.82
C THR A 3 35.42 -54.81 -32.15
N GLN A 4 34.88 -54.58 -33.34
CA GLN A 4 34.38 -53.25 -33.74
C GLN A 4 33.16 -52.89 -32.88
N SER A 5 33.31 -51.89 -32.01
CA SER A 5 32.18 -51.32 -31.27
C SER A 5 31.25 -50.60 -32.24
N ARG A 6 30.02 -51.10 -32.41
CA ARG A 6 28.97 -50.40 -33.16
C ARG A 6 28.71 -49.03 -32.51
N ARG A 7 29.21 -47.97 -33.15
CA ARG A 7 28.81 -46.60 -32.81
C ARG A 7 27.34 -46.44 -33.22
N ARG A 8 26.43 -46.45 -32.24
CA ARG A 8 25.05 -46.01 -32.44
C ARG A 8 25.06 -44.50 -32.62
N GLY A 9 24.86 -44.03 -33.84
CA GLY A 9 24.65 -42.62 -34.12
C GLY A 9 23.25 -42.19 -33.67
N PHE A 10 23.13 -41.00 -33.11
CA PHE A 10 21.86 -40.37 -32.79
C PHE A 10 21.04 -40.16 -34.07
N THR A 11 19.74 -40.41 -33.98
CA THR A 11 18.83 -40.14 -35.10
C THR A 11 18.39 -38.67 -35.08
N ILE A 12 18.25 -38.03 -36.25
CA ILE A 12 17.77 -36.64 -36.36
C ILE A 12 16.37 -36.48 -35.72
N LEU A 13 15.57 -37.54 -35.80
CA LEU A 13 14.22 -37.59 -35.25
C LEU A 13 14.20 -37.46 -33.73
N GLU A 14 15.20 -38.01 -33.04
CA GLU A 14 15.33 -37.94 -31.58
C GLU A 14 15.62 -36.51 -31.11
N LEU A 15 16.50 -35.80 -31.82
CA LEU A 15 16.78 -34.38 -31.54
C LEU A 15 15.57 -33.49 -31.86
N LEU A 16 14.84 -33.80 -32.94
CA LEU A 16 13.61 -33.09 -33.32
C LEU A 16 12.53 -33.17 -32.24
N ILE A 17 12.31 -34.36 -31.68
CA ILE A 17 11.34 -34.56 -30.60
C ILE A 17 11.76 -33.78 -29.35
N VAL A 18 13.04 -33.83 -28.98
CA VAL A 18 13.56 -33.13 -27.80
C VAL A 18 13.36 -31.61 -27.92
N ILE A 19 13.73 -31.03 -29.07
CA ILE A 19 13.56 -29.58 -29.30
C ILE A 19 12.06 -29.22 -29.32
N GLY A 20 11.21 -30.06 -29.90
CA GLY A 20 9.76 -29.86 -29.89
C GLY A 20 9.17 -29.82 -28.48
N ILE A 21 9.58 -30.74 -27.60
CA ILE A 21 9.15 -30.76 -26.20
C ILE A 21 9.68 -29.55 -25.43
N LEU A 22 10.92 -29.13 -25.66
CA LEU A 22 11.50 -27.94 -25.03
C LEU A 22 10.77 -26.66 -25.42
N LEU A 23 10.38 -26.50 -26.70
CA LEU A 23 9.58 -25.36 -27.15
C LEU A 23 8.17 -25.38 -26.55
N ALA A 24 7.54 -26.55 -26.48
CA ALA A 24 6.22 -26.72 -25.88
C ALA A 24 6.23 -26.37 -24.39
N ILE A 25 7.17 -26.91 -23.62
CA ILE A 25 7.31 -26.59 -22.18
C ILE A 25 7.71 -25.13 -22.01
N GLY A 26 8.65 -24.62 -22.81
CA GLY A 26 9.09 -23.23 -22.77
C GLY A 26 7.95 -22.22 -22.93
N SER A 27 6.90 -22.57 -23.70
CA SER A 27 5.71 -21.72 -23.86
C SER A 27 4.86 -21.56 -22.60
N LEU A 28 4.90 -22.54 -21.67
CA LEU A 28 4.04 -22.56 -20.49
C LEU A 28 4.63 -21.80 -19.29
N VAL A 29 5.96 -21.65 -19.21
CA VAL A 29 6.64 -21.17 -18.01
C VAL A 29 6.48 -19.65 -17.77
N ALA A 30 5.87 -18.90 -18.70
CA ALA A 30 5.96 -17.43 -18.70
C ALA A 30 4.87 -16.67 -17.91
N VAL A 31 3.77 -17.29 -17.46
CA VAL A 31 2.53 -16.50 -17.25
C VAL A 31 2.06 -16.28 -15.82
N ASN A 32 2.65 -16.90 -14.79
CA ASN A 32 1.94 -17.03 -13.50
C ASN A 32 2.52 -16.33 -12.27
N VAL A 33 3.45 -15.36 -12.44
CA VAL A 33 4.07 -14.66 -11.30
C VAL A 33 3.44 -13.30 -11.01
N LEU A 34 2.77 -12.67 -11.97
CA LEU A 34 2.40 -11.24 -11.86
C LEU A 34 1.10 -10.98 -11.06
N GLY A 35 0.07 -11.84 -11.16
CA GLY A 35 -1.27 -11.53 -10.60
C GLY A 35 -1.49 -11.87 -9.12
N ALA A 36 -0.68 -12.74 -8.53
CA ALA A 36 -0.77 -13.06 -7.10
C ALA A 36 -0.09 -11.99 -6.21
N SER A 37 0.72 -11.13 -6.82
CA SER A 37 1.49 -10.08 -6.15
C SER A 37 0.59 -8.94 -5.68
N GLU A 38 -0.30 -8.41 -6.53
CA GLU A 38 -1.02 -7.15 -6.26
C GLU A 38 -1.80 -7.13 -4.94
N LYS A 39 -2.56 -8.18 -4.62
CA LYS A 39 -3.29 -8.25 -3.34
C LYS A 39 -2.35 -8.40 -2.14
N ALA A 40 -1.23 -9.09 -2.32
CA ALA A 40 -0.22 -9.24 -1.29
C ALA A 40 0.51 -7.90 -1.06
N ASP A 41 0.81 -7.17 -2.12
CA ASP A 41 1.46 -5.86 -2.11
C ASP A 41 0.56 -4.82 -1.43
N LEU A 42 -0.73 -4.78 -1.76
CA LEU A 42 -1.71 -3.93 -1.07
C LEU A 42 -1.78 -4.24 0.43
N LYS A 43 -1.82 -5.54 0.78
CA LYS A 43 -1.85 -5.96 2.19
C LYS A 43 -0.55 -5.59 2.91
N LEU A 44 0.59 -5.70 2.24
CA LEU A 44 1.89 -5.32 2.77
C LEU A 44 1.97 -3.81 3.01
N ALA A 45 1.57 -3.00 2.04
CA ALA A 45 1.52 -1.54 2.15
C ALA A 45 0.63 -1.10 3.33
N ARG A 46 -0.56 -1.69 3.47
CA ARG A 46 -1.45 -1.42 4.63
C ARG A 46 -0.84 -1.83 5.97
N ALA A 47 -0.16 -2.97 6.03
CA ALA A 47 0.55 -3.40 7.24
C ALA A 47 1.72 -2.46 7.60
N GLN A 48 2.43 -1.95 6.59
CA GLN A 48 3.48 -0.94 6.78
C GLN A 48 2.91 0.38 7.29
N LEU A 49 1.79 0.86 6.73
CA LEU A 49 1.07 2.04 7.23
C LEU A 49 0.73 1.91 8.72
N GLN A 50 0.12 0.80 9.12
CA GLN A 50 -0.19 0.54 10.54
C GLN A 50 1.05 0.53 11.43
N ALA A 51 2.16 -0.01 10.95
CA ALA A 51 3.43 0.01 11.68
C ALA A 51 3.98 1.43 11.82
N PHE A 52 3.88 2.27 10.78
CA PHE A 52 4.26 3.67 10.85
C PHE A 52 3.41 4.47 11.83
N GLU A 53 2.09 4.28 11.82
CA GLU A 53 1.19 4.95 12.77
C GLU A 53 1.56 4.65 14.21
N GLY A 54 1.78 3.37 14.55
CA GLY A 54 2.20 2.97 15.90
C GLY A 54 3.57 3.53 16.28
N ALA A 55 4.52 3.54 15.35
CA ALA A 55 5.85 4.07 15.58
C ALA A 55 5.86 5.60 15.75
N LEU A 56 5.05 6.32 14.96
CA LEU A 56 4.87 7.78 15.07
C LEU A 56 4.23 8.15 16.40
N GLU A 57 3.26 7.36 16.89
CA GLU A 57 2.66 7.59 18.20
C GLU A 57 3.69 7.40 19.32
N GLN A 58 4.53 6.36 19.24
CA GLN A 58 5.64 6.18 20.19
C GLN A 58 6.65 7.32 20.12
N PHE A 59 7.00 7.77 18.92
CA PHE A 59 7.84 8.95 18.70
C PHE A 59 7.24 10.18 19.39
N ARG A 60 5.94 10.43 19.21
CA ARG A 60 5.23 11.55 19.85
C ARG A 60 5.25 11.48 21.36
N VAL A 61 5.09 10.30 21.94
CA VAL A 61 5.12 10.12 23.39
C VAL A 61 6.48 10.52 23.97
N GLU A 62 7.57 10.16 23.30
CA GLU A 62 8.94 10.44 23.73
C GLU A 62 9.34 11.89 23.44
N MET A 63 9.23 12.30 22.17
CA MET A 63 9.69 13.59 21.66
C MET A 63 8.71 14.73 21.95
N LYS A 64 7.49 14.42 22.42
CA LYS A 64 6.39 15.37 22.66
C LYS A 64 5.94 16.16 21.44
N ARG A 65 6.33 15.73 20.24
CA ARG A 65 5.99 16.35 18.95
C ARG A 65 5.87 15.28 17.86
N TRP A 66 5.19 15.62 16.78
CA TRP A 66 5.27 14.83 15.54
C TRP A 66 6.58 15.17 14.79
N PRO A 67 7.08 14.27 13.93
CA PRO A 67 8.16 14.60 13.02
C PRO A 67 7.75 15.72 12.06
N THR A 68 8.73 16.52 11.64
CA THR A 68 8.54 17.50 10.56
C THR A 68 8.56 16.82 9.19
N GLU A 69 8.09 17.53 8.16
CA GLU A 69 8.11 17.00 6.79
C GLU A 69 9.54 16.75 6.28
N GLU A 70 10.50 17.58 6.69
CA GLU A 70 11.93 17.45 6.33
C GLU A 70 12.59 16.23 7.00
N GLU A 71 12.21 15.94 8.25
CA GLU A 71 12.64 14.75 8.99
C GLU A 71 12.00 13.46 8.41
N GLY A 72 10.75 13.57 7.97
CA GLY A 72 9.99 12.51 7.32
C GLY A 72 9.80 11.26 8.19
N LEU A 73 9.59 10.12 7.53
CA LEU A 73 9.48 8.82 8.22
C LEU A 73 10.86 8.27 8.66
N ALA A 74 11.96 8.85 8.18
CA ALA A 74 13.30 8.35 8.47
C ALA A 74 13.66 8.37 9.96
N VAL A 75 13.08 9.31 10.72
CA VAL A 75 13.26 9.38 12.18
C VAL A 75 12.77 8.12 12.91
N LEU A 76 11.88 7.34 12.30
CA LEU A 76 11.36 6.13 12.93
C LEU A 76 12.43 5.02 13.04
N TRP A 77 13.51 5.10 12.26
CA TRP A 77 14.60 4.10 12.28
C TRP A 77 16.01 4.70 12.33
N SER A 78 16.17 6.02 12.18
CA SER A 78 17.47 6.70 12.22
C SER A 78 17.35 7.99 13.01
N LYS A 79 18.13 8.11 14.10
CA LYS A 79 18.21 9.36 14.86
C LYS A 79 18.86 10.47 14.06
N GLU A 80 19.73 10.12 13.11
CA GLU A 80 20.47 11.05 12.26
C GLU A 80 19.55 11.85 11.33
N ALA A 81 18.30 11.39 11.13
CA ALA A 81 17.27 12.15 10.43
C ALA A 81 16.74 13.34 11.23
N LEU A 82 16.99 13.41 12.55
CA LEU A 82 16.59 14.54 13.38
C LEU A 82 17.52 15.74 13.15
N ALA A 83 16.92 16.92 13.02
CA ALA A 83 17.64 18.15 12.67
C ALA A 83 18.54 18.71 13.80
N SER A 84 18.26 18.38 15.06
CA SER A 84 18.94 18.94 16.23
C SER A 84 19.69 17.88 17.04
N ASP A 85 20.93 18.17 17.43
CA ASP A 85 21.72 17.33 18.32
C ASP A 85 21.03 17.09 19.67
N GLU A 86 20.23 18.06 20.15
CA GLU A 86 19.44 17.90 21.36
C GLU A 86 18.33 16.86 21.19
N ASP A 87 17.65 16.89 20.06
CA ASP A 87 16.61 15.91 19.73
C ASP A 87 17.22 14.51 19.53
N GLN A 88 18.40 14.44 18.90
CA GLN A 88 19.16 13.20 18.77
C GLN A 88 19.56 12.61 20.14
N ALA A 89 19.86 13.46 21.12
CA ALA A 89 20.17 13.04 22.49
C ALA A 89 18.94 12.53 23.26
N ARG A 90 17.74 13.02 22.92
CA ARG A 90 16.46 12.59 23.50
C ARG A 90 15.85 11.37 22.77
N TYR A 91 16.41 10.99 21.64
CA TYR A 91 15.91 9.88 20.82
C TYR A 91 15.95 8.54 21.58
N GLY A 92 14.77 8.00 21.87
CA GLY A 92 14.60 6.70 22.52
C GLY A 92 14.43 5.52 21.55
N GLY A 93 14.57 5.75 20.24
CA GLY A 93 14.33 4.75 19.19
C GLY A 93 15.49 3.74 18.98
N PRO A 94 15.41 2.90 17.94
CA PRO A 94 14.48 2.97 16.81
C PRO A 94 13.06 2.54 17.16
N TYR A 95 12.08 3.25 16.59
CA TYR A 95 10.65 3.02 16.79
C TYR A 95 10.10 1.92 15.86
N LEU A 96 10.83 1.58 14.81
CA LEU A 96 10.61 0.42 13.95
C LEU A 96 11.76 -0.57 14.05
N LYS A 97 11.43 -1.87 14.00
CA LYS A 97 12.42 -2.96 14.03
C LYS A 97 13.28 -3.01 12.77
N GLU A 98 12.69 -2.67 11.63
CA GLU A 98 13.34 -2.69 10.33
C GLU A 98 13.03 -1.39 9.59
N PRO A 99 14.03 -0.78 8.91
CA PRO A 99 13.79 0.38 8.07
C PRO A 99 12.89 -0.01 6.90
N LYS A 100 11.88 0.82 6.62
CA LYS A 100 10.95 0.65 5.49
C LYS A 100 10.96 1.92 4.62
N PRO A 101 12.06 2.18 3.89
CA PRO A 101 12.20 3.40 3.09
C PRO A 101 11.27 3.44 1.87
N LYS A 102 10.75 2.28 1.45
CA LYS A 102 9.93 2.11 0.25
C LYS A 102 8.66 1.33 0.55
N ASP A 103 7.64 1.56 -0.26
CA ASP A 103 6.40 0.79 -0.26
C ASP A 103 6.56 -0.57 -0.96
N ALA A 104 5.46 -1.29 -1.15
CA ALA A 104 5.46 -2.61 -1.79
C ALA A 104 5.86 -2.58 -3.29
N TRP A 105 5.67 -1.44 -3.95
CA TRP A 105 5.99 -1.24 -5.37
C TRP A 105 7.35 -0.57 -5.60
N GLY A 106 8.04 -0.21 -4.52
CA GLY A 106 9.39 0.36 -4.54
C GLY A 106 9.43 1.88 -4.62
N ASN A 107 8.29 2.55 -4.46
CA ASN A 107 8.18 4.01 -4.38
C ASN A 107 8.50 4.48 -2.96
N VAL A 108 8.88 5.76 -2.85
CA VAL A 108 9.12 6.40 -1.55
C VAL A 108 7.78 6.88 -0.99
N TRP A 109 7.60 6.71 0.32
CA TRP A 109 6.41 7.20 1.02
C TRP A 109 6.31 8.72 0.99
N VAL A 110 5.11 9.24 0.72
CA VAL A 110 4.81 10.66 0.89
C VAL A 110 4.33 10.87 2.32
N PHE A 111 5.01 11.75 3.06
CA PHE A 111 4.66 12.10 4.43
C PHE A 111 4.29 13.58 4.51
N ARG A 112 3.16 13.90 5.14
CA ARG A 112 2.68 15.28 5.29
C ARG A 112 2.23 15.57 6.70
N VAL A 113 2.57 16.75 7.21
CA VAL A 113 2.15 17.26 8.51
C VAL A 113 1.86 18.77 8.40
N PRO A 114 0.65 19.25 8.73
CA PRO A 114 -0.54 18.50 9.14
C PRO A 114 -1.16 17.69 7.97
N SER A 115 -2.20 16.91 8.26
CA SER A 115 -2.97 16.20 7.24
C SER A 115 -3.60 17.16 6.21
N THR A 116 -3.48 16.78 4.95
CA THR A 116 -4.10 17.38 3.75
C THR A 116 -5.28 16.55 3.24
N ILE A 117 -5.34 15.27 3.58
CA ILE A 117 -6.31 14.29 3.08
C ILE A 117 -7.60 14.32 3.90
N LEU A 118 -7.49 14.44 5.22
CA LEU A 118 -8.62 14.52 6.15
C LEU A 118 -8.44 15.65 7.16
N GLU A 119 -9.45 16.52 7.26
CA GLU A 119 -9.45 17.61 8.23
C GLU A 119 -9.46 17.07 9.68
N GLY A 120 -8.61 17.64 10.53
CA GLY A 120 -8.48 17.23 11.94
C GLY A 120 -7.58 16.01 12.18
N ALA A 121 -7.05 15.37 11.13
CA ALA A 121 -5.99 14.37 11.29
C ALA A 121 -4.60 15.02 11.48
N ASN A 122 -3.70 14.33 12.17
CA ASN A 122 -2.38 14.90 12.52
C ASN A 122 -1.40 14.87 11.36
N PHE A 123 -1.43 13.82 10.54
CA PHE A 123 -0.47 13.56 9.47
C PHE A 123 -1.09 12.67 8.40
N ASP A 124 -0.50 12.68 7.22
CA ASP A 124 -0.79 11.73 6.15
C ASP A 124 0.46 10.94 5.78
N ILE A 125 0.24 9.65 5.48
CA ILE A 125 1.22 8.76 4.88
C ILE A 125 0.57 8.15 3.65
N VAL A 126 1.19 8.34 2.48
CA VAL A 126 0.67 7.86 1.19
C VAL A 126 1.72 7.03 0.48
N SER A 127 1.29 5.90 -0.09
CA SER A 127 2.01 5.13 -1.10
C SER A 127 1.38 5.44 -2.46
N ASN A 128 2.22 5.77 -3.44
CA ASN A 128 1.81 6.09 -4.82
C ASN A 128 1.39 4.86 -5.65
N GLY A 129 1.10 3.73 -4.98
CA GLY A 129 0.61 2.54 -5.65
C GLY A 129 1.54 1.92 -6.72
N PRO A 130 1.01 0.99 -7.52
CA PRO A 130 1.70 0.40 -8.66
C PRO A 130 2.14 1.40 -9.74
N ASP A 131 1.41 2.50 -9.95
CA ASP A 131 1.69 3.43 -11.03
C ASP A 131 2.77 4.48 -10.69
N GLY A 132 3.06 4.67 -9.40
CA GLY A 132 4.08 5.57 -8.87
C GLY A 132 3.71 7.05 -8.98
N GLN A 133 2.51 7.38 -9.42
CA GLN A 133 2.00 8.74 -9.55
C GLN A 133 1.16 9.08 -8.32
N GLU A 134 1.27 10.32 -7.86
CA GLU A 134 0.46 10.77 -6.72
C GLU A 134 -0.88 11.35 -7.21
N GLY A 135 -1.93 11.12 -6.44
CA GLY A 135 -3.27 11.65 -6.67
C GLY A 135 -4.13 10.77 -7.57
N THR A 136 -3.74 9.52 -7.76
CA THR A 136 -4.43 8.51 -8.56
C THR A 136 -5.28 7.59 -7.68
N GLU A 137 -6.14 6.77 -8.30
CA GLU A 137 -7.07 5.90 -7.56
C GLU A 137 -6.38 4.69 -6.90
N ASP A 138 -5.14 4.39 -7.28
CA ASP A 138 -4.33 3.30 -6.72
C ASP A 138 -3.46 3.72 -5.53
N ASP A 139 -3.50 5.00 -5.15
CA ASP A 139 -2.89 5.50 -3.93
C ASP A 139 -3.44 4.79 -2.69
N VAL A 140 -2.55 4.44 -1.77
CA VAL A 140 -2.92 3.83 -0.49
C VAL A 140 -2.49 4.75 0.63
N SER A 141 -3.45 5.26 1.39
CA SER A 141 -3.20 6.19 2.49
C SER A 141 -3.61 5.64 3.85
N ASN A 142 -3.02 6.18 4.91
CA ASN A 142 -3.44 5.87 6.28
C ASN A 142 -4.87 6.35 6.59
N GLN A 143 -5.40 7.30 5.82
CA GLN A 143 -6.75 7.85 6.03
C GLN A 143 -7.85 7.08 5.29
N ASP A 144 -7.52 6.13 4.40
CA ASP A 144 -8.52 5.48 3.52
C ASP A 144 -9.67 4.87 4.31
N SER A 145 -9.36 4.11 5.37
CA SER A 145 -10.38 3.48 6.22
C SER A 145 -11.24 4.48 7.00
N ARG A 146 -10.72 5.68 7.29
CA ARG A 146 -11.44 6.72 8.03
C ARG A 146 -12.31 7.57 7.10
N LYS A 147 -11.85 7.81 5.87
CA LYS A 147 -12.63 8.50 4.81
C LYS A 147 -13.88 7.72 4.44
N GLU A 148 -13.77 6.40 4.29
CA GLU A 148 -14.92 5.52 4.04
C GLU A 148 -15.98 5.68 5.14
N ALA A 149 -15.58 5.66 6.42
CA ALA A 149 -16.49 5.84 7.54
C ALA A 149 -17.15 7.24 7.60
N ALA A 150 -16.44 8.30 7.19
CA ALA A 150 -16.96 9.66 7.18
C ALA A 150 -17.93 9.93 6.02
N GLY A 151 -17.77 9.23 4.89
CA GLY A 151 -18.64 9.36 3.72
C GLY A 151 -20.06 8.84 3.96
N ASP A 152 -20.21 7.83 4.82
CA ASP A 152 -21.50 7.20 5.11
C ASP A 152 -22.41 8.07 6.03
N GLU A 153 -21.85 9.00 6.80
CA GLU A 153 -22.63 9.81 7.76
C GLU A 153 -23.48 10.91 7.10
N PHE A 154 -23.17 11.34 5.87
CA PHE A 154 -23.88 12.41 5.16
C PHE A 154 -24.96 11.92 4.16
N GLY A 155 -25.13 10.60 3.99
CA GLY A 155 -26.06 10.01 3.03
C GLY A 155 -27.52 9.86 3.49
N GLU A 156 -27.81 9.96 4.79
CA GLU A 156 -29.08 9.47 5.36
C GLU A 156 -30.00 10.55 5.98
N PHE A 157 -30.05 11.77 5.40
CA PHE A 157 -31.03 12.81 5.82
C PHE A 157 -31.87 13.44 4.68
N SER A 158 -31.79 12.95 3.44
CA SER A 158 -32.56 13.56 2.33
C SER A 158 -33.90 12.88 1.99
N GLY A 159 -34.34 11.84 2.72
CA GLY A 159 -35.44 10.99 2.26
C GLY A 159 -36.51 10.67 3.29
N GLY A 160 -37.40 11.63 3.62
CA GLY A 160 -38.70 11.27 4.19
C GLY A 160 -39.33 12.31 5.12
N GLY A 161 -40.32 13.05 4.64
CA GLY A 161 -41.17 13.85 5.51
C GLY A 161 -42.07 14.86 4.80
N GLY A 162 -43.07 14.39 4.05
CA GLY A 162 -44.05 15.27 3.41
C GLY A 162 -45.35 14.54 3.07
N GLY A 163 -45.93 13.84 4.05
CA GLY A 163 -47.23 13.19 3.91
C GLY A 163 -48.34 14.23 3.77
N SER A 164 -49.03 14.20 2.64
CA SER A 164 -50.23 14.98 2.34
C SER A 164 -51.38 14.59 3.27
N THR A 165 -51.90 15.52 4.07
CA THR A 165 -53.22 15.40 4.69
C THR A 165 -54.20 16.31 3.97
N GLY A 166 -54.98 15.73 3.07
CA GLY A 166 -56.24 16.31 2.65
C GLY A 166 -57.29 16.09 3.74
N THR A 167 -58.00 17.13 4.16
CA THR A 167 -59.26 16.99 4.89
C THR A 167 -60.27 18.01 4.35
N SER A 168 -61.40 17.46 3.93
CA SER A 168 -62.63 18.07 3.43
C SER A 168 -63.47 18.80 4.49
N GLY A 169 -64.34 19.72 4.05
CA GLY A 169 -65.55 20.19 4.75
C GLY A 169 -65.69 21.71 4.74
N ALA A 170 -66.51 22.37 3.90
CA ALA A 170 -67.97 22.42 3.83
C ALA A 170 -68.68 23.15 5.00
N SER A 171 -69.43 24.20 4.59
CA SER A 171 -70.67 24.78 5.15
C SER A 171 -70.69 25.60 6.45
N GLY A 172 -71.20 26.83 6.31
CA GLY A 172 -72.41 27.28 7.02
C GLY A 172 -72.23 28.39 8.07
N GLY A 173 -72.90 29.53 7.86
CA GLY A 173 -73.15 30.55 8.88
C GLY A 173 -72.95 31.97 8.39
#